data_AF-A0A9E0ZY12-F1
#
_entry.id   AF-A0A9E0ZY12-F1
#
_cell.length_a   1.000
_cell.length_b   1.000
_cell.length_c   1.000
_cell.angle_alpha   90.00
_cell.angle_beta   90.00
_cell.angle_gamma   90.00
#
_symmetry.space_group_name_H-M   'P 1'
#
loop_
_entity.id
_entity.type
_entity.pdbx_description
1 polymer ?
#
loop_
_entity_poly.entity_id
_entity_poly.type
_entity_poly.pdbx_seq_one_letter_code
_entity_poly.pdbx_strand_id
1 'polypeptide(L)'
;MEQMAEALVSEYLRNVGYDLAKPDRHLSKILGSTGLGCSDKAEVPPYEVIDIVAEIANIVGKGPAEVDYILWSACAKGYGEKCIK
;
A
#
# COMPACT_ATOMS: atom_id res chain seq x y z
N MET A 1 18.06 -13.27 15.76
CA MET A 1 18.06 -11.96 15.11
C MET A 1 16.64 -11.74 14.63
N GLU A 2 15.84 -10.95 15.34
CA GLU A 2 14.49 -10.61 14.87
C GLU A 2 14.65 -9.63 13.70
N GLN A 3 14.15 -10.02 12.52
CA GLN A 3 14.11 -9.15 11.36
C GLN A 3 12.82 -8.31 11.42
N MET A 4 12.91 -7.03 11.09
CA MET A 4 11.72 -6.18 10.97
C MET A 4 10.92 -6.61 9.74
N ALA A 5 9.59 -6.69 9.88
CA ALA A 5 8.70 -6.92 8.75
C ALA A 5 8.76 -5.77 7.74
N GLU A 6 8.46 -6.05 6.48
CA GLU A 6 8.59 -5.13 5.34
C GLU A 6 7.87 -3.81 5.58
N ALA A 7 6.68 -3.85 6.19
CA ALA A 7 5.92 -2.65 6.52
C ALA A 7 6.64 -1.71 7.50
N LEU A 8 7.39 -2.24 8.46
CA LEU A 8 8.17 -1.46 9.42
C LEU A 8 9.42 -0.88 8.77
N VAL A 9 10.08 -1.65 7.89
CA VAL A 9 11.21 -1.16 7.09
C VAL A 9 10.77 -0.01 6.19
N SER A 10 9.63 -0.16 5.51
CA SER A 10 9.10 0.91 4.65
C SER A 10 8.74 2.17 5.43
N GLU A 11 8.17 2.03 6.62
CA GLU A 11 7.87 3.14 7.51
C GLU A 11 9.13 3.87 7.99
N TYR A 12 10.17 3.13 8.35
CA TYR A 12 11.47 3.72 8.67
C TYR A 12 12.05 4.51 7.49
N LEU A 13 12.07 3.92 6.29
CA LEU A 13 12.59 4.57 5.09
C LEU A 13 11.81 5.85 4.75
N ARG A 14 10.48 5.84 4.90
CA ARG A 14 9.66 7.05 4.75
C ARG A 14 10.04 8.15 5.74
N ASN A 15 10.25 7.79 7.00
CA ASN A 15 10.63 8.76 8.04
C ASN A 15 12.01 9.40 7.79
N VAL A 16 12.88 8.77 7.00
CA VAL A 16 14.19 9.34 6.59
C VAL A 16 14.17 9.96 5.19
N GLY A 17 12.99 10.13 4.59
CA GLY A 17 12.78 10.93 3.37
C GLY A 17 12.65 10.14 2.07
N TYR A 18 12.58 8.81 2.10
CA TYR A 18 12.27 8.04 0.90
C TYR A 18 10.77 8.10 0.58
N ASP A 19 10.44 8.24 -0.70
CA ASP A 19 9.06 8.24 -1.20
C ASP A 19 8.66 6.84 -1.65
N LEU A 20 8.07 6.05 -0.74
CA LEU A 20 7.64 4.67 -1.00
C LEU A 20 6.31 4.33 -0.31
N ALA A 21 5.65 3.30 -0.81
CA ALA A 21 4.49 2.72 -0.17
C ALA A 21 4.87 1.92 1.10
N LYS A 22 3.96 1.87 2.07
CA LYS A 22 4.03 0.91 3.19
C LYS A 22 3.09 -0.25 2.90
N PRO A 23 3.62 -1.45 2.67
CA PRO A 23 2.79 -2.61 2.35
C PRO A 23 2.08 -3.15 3.59
N ASP A 24 1.05 -2.43 4.06
CA ASP A 24 0.20 -2.87 5.16
C ASP A 24 -0.98 -3.72 4.67
N ARG A 25 -1.79 -4.19 5.63
CA ARG A 25 -2.94 -5.04 5.34
C ARG A 25 -4.04 -4.33 4.54
N HIS A 26 -4.19 -3.01 4.69
CA HIS A 26 -5.19 -2.26 3.94
C HIS A 26 -4.82 -2.24 2.46
N LEU A 27 -3.57 -1.90 2.15
CA LEU A 27 -3.07 -1.88 0.78
C LEU A 27 -3.05 -3.28 0.16
N SER A 28 -2.59 -4.28 0.90
CA SER A 28 -2.60 -5.68 0.46
C SER A 28 -3.99 -6.15 0.01
N LYS A 29 -5.04 -5.75 0.72
CA LYS A 29 -6.43 -6.14 0.42
C LYS A 29 -7.08 -5.30 -0.68
N ILE A 30 -6.93 -3.98 -0.65
CA ILE A 30 -7.59 -3.10 -1.63
C ILE A 30 -6.99 -3.28 -3.03
N LEU A 31 -5.72 -3.62 -3.15
CA LEU A 31 -5.08 -3.89 -4.45
C LEU A 31 -5.40 -5.29 -4.97
N GLY A 32 -5.89 -6.20 -4.12
CA GLY A 32 -6.18 -7.57 -4.49
C GLY A 32 -7.39 -7.74 -5.40
N SER A 33 -7.62 -8.98 -5.83
CA SER A 33 -8.65 -9.35 -6.80
C SER A 33 -10.08 -9.02 -6.36
N THR A 34 -10.34 -8.94 -5.05
CA THR A 34 -11.65 -8.54 -4.51
C THR A 34 -11.82 -7.02 -4.39
N GLY A 35 -10.72 -6.26 -4.46
CA GLY A 35 -10.69 -4.81 -4.35
C GLY A 35 -10.69 -4.13 -5.71
N LEU A 36 -9.60 -3.45 -6.01
CA LEU A 36 -9.38 -2.74 -7.27
C LEU A 36 -8.97 -3.68 -8.41
N GLY A 37 -8.65 -4.94 -8.11
CA GLY A 37 -8.28 -5.93 -9.13
C GLY A 37 -6.92 -5.66 -9.77
N CYS A 38 -5.98 -5.09 -9.02
CA CYS A 38 -4.61 -4.84 -9.49
C CYS A 38 -3.74 -6.10 -9.47
N SER A 39 -4.19 -7.17 -8.83
CA SER A 39 -3.56 -8.49 -8.77
C SER A 39 -4.63 -9.58 -8.76
N ASP A 40 -4.29 -10.77 -9.25
CA ASP A 40 -5.16 -11.95 -9.16
C ASP A 40 -5.28 -12.49 -7.72
N LYS A 41 -4.37 -12.07 -6.83
CA LYS A 41 -4.34 -12.50 -5.42
C LYS A 41 -5.34 -11.69 -4.58
N ALA A 42 -6.05 -12.35 -3.67
CA ALA A 42 -6.97 -11.67 -2.76
C ALA A 42 -6.24 -10.75 -1.74
N GLU A 43 -5.08 -11.18 -1.26
CA GLU A 43 -4.14 -10.38 -0.48
C GLU A 43 -2.81 -10.32 -1.22
N VAL A 44 -2.41 -9.11 -1.64
CA VAL A 44 -1.21 -8.87 -2.43
C VAL A 44 0.03 -8.91 -1.51
N PRO A 45 1.11 -9.62 -1.87
CA PRO A 45 2.30 -9.69 -1.05
C PRO A 45 3.06 -8.35 -1.01
N PRO A 46 3.88 -8.09 0.03
CA PRO A 46 4.46 -6.76 0.27
C PRO A 46 5.24 -6.14 -0.88
N TYR A 47 6.08 -6.92 -1.56
CA TYR A 47 6.87 -6.43 -2.70
C TYR A 47 5.97 -5.99 -3.86
N GLU A 48 4.93 -6.77 -4.15
CA GLU A 48 4.00 -6.50 -5.24
C GLU A 48 3.10 -5.30 -4.91
N VAL A 49 2.78 -5.07 -3.63
CA VAL A 49 2.11 -3.83 -3.20
C VAL A 49 2.98 -2.61 -3.53
N ILE A 50 4.29 -2.67 -3.25
CA ILE A 50 5.20 -1.57 -3.54
C ILE A 50 5.26 -1.30 -5.05
N ASP A 51 5.37 -2.34 -5.86
CA ASP A 51 5.41 -2.23 -7.33
C ASP A 51 4.11 -1.65 -7.91
N ILE A 52 2.95 -2.17 -7.48
CA ILE A 52 1.64 -1.69 -7.94
C ILE A 52 1.43 -0.23 -7.54
N VAL A 53 1.76 0.15 -6.31
CA VAL A 53 1.59 1.55 -5.87
C VAL A 53 2.53 2.48 -6.65
N ALA A 54 3.76 2.05 -6.95
CA ALA A 54 4.67 2.81 -7.80
C ALA A 54 4.13 2.98 -9.24
N GLU A 55 3.53 1.94 -9.81
CA GLU A 55 2.89 2.02 -11.12
C GLU A 55 1.70 3.00 -11.11
N ILE A 56 0.82 2.90 -10.12
CA ILE A 56 -0.32 3.84 -9.97
C ILE A 56 0.20 5.27 -9.82
N ALA A 57 1.21 5.49 -8.98
CA ALA A 57 1.85 6.78 -8.77
C ALA A 57 2.38 7.41 -10.06
N ASN A 58 3.04 6.61 -10.91
CA ASN A 58 3.49 7.03 -12.23
C ASN A 58 2.32 7.40 -13.15
N ILE A 59 1.24 6.62 -13.16
CA ILE A 59 0.06 6.87 -13.99
C ILE A 59 -0.63 8.18 -13.59
N VAL A 60 -0.75 8.46 -12.29
CA VAL A 60 -1.49 9.64 -11.78
C VAL A 60 -0.62 10.87 -11.56
N GLY A 61 0.70 10.76 -11.76
CA GLY A 61 1.65 11.86 -11.58
C GLY A 61 1.81 12.29 -10.12
N LYS A 62 1.83 11.34 -9.18
CA LYS A 62 1.97 11.57 -7.73
C LYS A 62 3.13 10.77 -7.14
N GLY A 63 3.51 11.08 -5.91
CA GLY A 63 4.49 10.28 -5.16
C GLY A 63 3.88 8.98 -4.64
N PRO A 64 4.63 7.85 -4.60
CA PRO A 64 4.17 6.60 -4.01
C PRO A 64 3.60 6.73 -2.59
N ALA A 65 4.19 7.56 -1.73
CA ALA A 65 3.70 7.78 -0.38
C ALA A 65 2.36 8.54 -0.36
N GLU A 66 2.11 9.43 -1.33
CA GLU A 66 0.82 10.11 -1.47
C GLU A 66 -0.26 9.15 -1.94
N VAL A 67 0.05 8.30 -2.93
CA VAL A 67 -0.89 7.27 -3.41
C VAL A 67 -1.21 6.26 -2.31
N ASP A 68 -0.20 5.79 -1.57
CA ASP A 68 -0.35 4.97 -0.37
C ASP A 68 -1.34 5.60 0.61
N TYR A 69 -1.16 6.89 0.94
CA TYR A 69 -2.06 7.59 1.86
C TYR A 69 -3.49 7.66 1.34
N ILE A 70 -3.70 7.95 0.05
CA ILE A 70 -5.03 8.01 -0.57
C ILE A 70 -5.72 6.65 -0.49
N LEU A 71 -5.04 5.58 -0.91
CA LEU A 71 -5.60 4.23 -0.89
C LEU A 71 -5.88 3.75 0.54
N TRP A 72 -4.95 4.02 1.45
CA TRP A 72 -5.11 3.70 2.86
C TRP A 72 -6.30 4.44 3.47
N SER A 73 -6.45 5.74 3.19
CA SER A 73 -7.57 6.55 3.67
C SER A 73 -8.92 6.06 3.14
N ALA A 74 -8.98 5.50 1.94
CA ALA A 74 -10.19 4.89 1.40
C ALA A 74 -10.63 3.66 2.24
N CYS A 75 -9.68 2.95 2.85
CA CYS A 75 -9.95 1.77 3.66
C CYS A 75 -10.12 2.06 5.17
N ALA A 76 -9.39 3.03 5.70
CA ALA A 76 -9.24 3.23 7.13
C ALA A 76 -10.55 3.58 7.83
N LYS A 77 -10.68 3.13 9.08
CA LYS A 77 -11.82 3.45 9.97
C LYS A 77 -11.84 4.96 10.25
N GLY A 78 -13.03 5.56 10.22
CA GLY A 78 -13.19 7.02 10.37
C GLY A 78 -12.84 7.82 9.10
N TYR A 79 -12.51 7.13 8.00
CA TYR A 79 -12.31 7.72 6.68
C TYR A 79 -13.30 7.08 5.69
N GLY A 80 -12.82 6.36 4.68
CA GLY A 80 -13.68 5.73 3.67
C GLY A 80 -14.33 4.42 4.12
N GLU A 81 -13.74 3.71 5.08
CA GLU A 81 -14.22 2.44 5.63
C GLU A 81 -14.53 1.35 4.59
N LYS A 82 -13.94 1.44 3.39
CA LYS A 82 -14.17 0.48 2.29
C LYS A 82 -13.33 -0.78 2.38
N CYS A 83 -12.70 -1.03 3.52
CA CYS A 83 -11.83 -2.18 3.67
C CYS A 83 -12.64 -3.47 3.55
N ILE A 84 -12.24 -4.34 2.63
CA ILE A 84 -12.89 -5.63 2.42
C ILE A 84 -12.57 -6.52 3.62
N LYS A 85 -13.61 -7.08 4.23
CA LYS A 85 -13.48 -7.98 5.39
C LYS A 85 -12.71 -9.24 5.03
#